data_AF-N6V1M7-F1
#
_entry.id   AF-N6V1M7-F1
#
_cell.length_a   1.000
_cell.length_b   1.000
_cell.length_c   1.000
_cell.angle_alpha   90.00
_cell.angle_beta   90.00
_cell.angle_gamma   90.00
#
_symmetry.space_group_name_H-M   'P 1'
#
loop_
_entity.id
_entity.type
_entity.pdbx_description
1 polymer ?
#
loop_
_entity_poly.entity_id
_entity_poly.type
_entity_poly.pdbx_seq_one_letter_code
_entity_poly.pdbx_strand_id
1 'polypeptide(L)'
;MWKNAPSHICRGGDLRGIAFCCPPVKPCPLLKALKILKLSPEEYVRIKEEFAKKTKLGLGENTCFGSLVWCCKITKPCPLRDYELRRNNISPEEYMMLKKLLAEEILKNSPLIKEAIELFVKKGIPRDIAEKCLLETGDIKKAYEKAKTIV
;
A
#
# COMPACT_ATOMS: atom_id res chain seq x y z
N MET A 1 -14.47 -2.59 -5.78
CA MET A 1 -13.55 -3.52 -5.09
C MET A 1 -12.18 -3.54 -5.80
N TRP A 2 -11.07 -3.54 -5.05
CA TRP A 2 -9.71 -3.66 -5.60
C TRP A 2 -9.45 -5.08 -6.12
N LYS A 3 -9.79 -5.35 -7.39
CA LYS A 3 -9.81 -6.69 -8.00
C LYS A 3 -8.46 -7.42 -7.95
N ASN A 4 -7.36 -6.71 -8.22
CA ASN A 4 -6.00 -7.24 -8.23
C ASN A 4 -5.22 -6.91 -6.94
N ALA A 5 -5.90 -6.82 -5.80
CA ALA A 5 -5.28 -6.50 -4.52
C ALA A 5 -4.19 -7.53 -4.16
N PRO A 6 -2.97 -7.08 -3.81
CA PRO A 6 -1.86 -7.96 -3.46
C PRO A 6 -2.18 -8.76 -2.18
N SER A 7 -1.37 -9.80 -1.94
CA SER A 7 -1.31 -10.42 -0.62
C SER A 7 -0.52 -9.54 0.36
N HIS A 8 -0.48 -9.91 1.64
CA HIS A 8 0.40 -9.27 2.61
C HIS A 8 1.87 -9.52 2.25
N ILE A 9 2.77 -8.62 2.62
CA ILE A 9 4.22 -8.80 2.44
C ILE A 9 4.70 -10.10 3.10
N CYS A 10 4.20 -10.45 4.28
CA CYS A 10 4.55 -11.69 4.97
C CYS A 10 4.04 -12.98 4.29
N ARG A 11 3.19 -12.86 3.26
CA ARG A 11 2.67 -13.96 2.44
C ARG A 11 3.13 -13.85 0.98
N GLY A 12 4.23 -13.16 0.72
CA GLY A 12 4.82 -13.02 -0.61
C GLY A 12 4.07 -12.06 -1.55
N GLY A 13 3.27 -11.14 -1.02
CA GLY A 13 2.69 -10.06 -1.83
C GLY A 13 3.75 -9.09 -2.36
N ASP A 14 3.44 -8.41 -3.46
CA ASP A 14 4.25 -7.31 -3.99
C ASP A 14 4.22 -6.06 -3.08
N LEU A 15 4.97 -5.02 -3.45
CA LEU A 15 5.18 -3.84 -2.61
C LEU A 15 3.89 -3.09 -2.25
N ARG A 16 2.81 -3.20 -3.04
CA ARG A 16 1.50 -2.62 -2.70
C ARG A 16 0.92 -3.27 -1.44
N GLY A 17 1.32 -4.50 -1.11
CA GLY A 17 0.89 -5.25 0.07
C GLY A 17 1.25 -4.59 1.39
N ILE A 18 2.15 -3.62 1.38
CA ILE A 18 2.56 -2.85 2.56
C ILE A 18 1.40 -2.06 3.20
N ALA A 19 0.37 -1.71 2.42
CA ALA A 19 -0.84 -1.08 2.95
C ALA A 19 -1.56 -1.95 4.01
N PHE A 20 -1.35 -3.27 3.99
CA PHE A 20 -1.93 -4.23 4.93
C PHE A 20 -1.00 -4.62 6.10
N CYS A 21 0.18 -3.99 6.20
CA CYS A 21 1.14 -4.25 7.27
C CYS A 21 0.86 -3.39 8.52
N CYS A 22 1.17 -3.95 9.69
CA CYS A 22 1.17 -3.25 10.98
C CYS A 22 2.37 -2.30 11.11
N PRO A 23 2.49 -1.54 12.21
CA PRO A 23 3.70 -0.79 12.52
C PRO A 23 4.95 -1.72 12.63
N PRO A 24 6.16 -1.22 12.33
CA PRO A 24 7.40 -1.99 12.32
C PRO A 24 7.97 -2.24 13.73
N VAL A 25 7.14 -2.62 14.69
CA VAL A 25 7.52 -2.85 16.11
C VAL A 25 8.21 -4.19 16.36
N LYS A 26 8.35 -5.04 15.33
CA LYS A 26 9.02 -6.34 15.43
C LYS A 26 9.76 -6.71 14.15
N PRO A 27 10.83 -7.52 14.24
CA PRO A 27 11.51 -8.05 13.06
C PRO A 27 10.55 -8.88 12.20
N CYS A 28 10.21 -8.39 11.01
CA CYS A 28 9.35 -9.10 10.07
C CYS A 28 9.64 -8.69 8.62
N PRO A 29 9.07 -9.38 7.61
CA PRO A 29 9.31 -9.10 6.19
C PRO A 29 9.04 -7.65 5.74
N LEU A 30 8.22 -6.89 6.49
CA LEU A 30 8.02 -5.46 6.26
C LEU A 30 9.34 -4.68 6.20
N LEU A 31 10.28 -4.95 7.10
CA LEU A 31 11.55 -4.21 7.16
C LEU A 31 12.37 -4.37 5.89
N LYS A 32 12.34 -5.55 5.27
CA LYS A 32 12.98 -5.79 3.97
C LYS A 32 12.28 -5.02 2.86
N ALA A 33 10.95 -4.99 2.85
CA ALA A 33 10.18 -4.23 1.87
C ALA A 33 10.42 -2.71 1.99
N LEU A 34 10.51 -2.19 3.21
CA LEU A 34 10.87 -0.79 3.47
C LEU A 34 12.27 -0.45 2.96
N LYS A 35 13.25 -1.33 3.21
CA LYS A 35 14.61 -1.16 2.67
C LYS A 35 14.63 -1.13 1.14
N ILE A 36 13.87 -2.02 0.48
CA ILE A 36 13.73 -2.00 -0.99
C ILE A 36 13.13 -0.67 -1.44
N LEU A 37 12.04 -0.23 -0.81
CA LEU A 37 11.39 1.04 -1.10
C LEU A 37 12.21 2.27 -0.71
N LYS A 38 13.39 2.10 -0.08
CA LYS A 38 14.21 3.19 0.47
C LYS A 38 13.41 4.10 1.41
N LEU A 39 12.50 3.52 2.19
CA LEU A 39 11.72 4.21 3.22
C LEU A 39 12.22 3.81 4.60
N SER A 40 12.36 4.78 5.51
CA SER A 40 12.60 4.48 6.92
C SER A 40 11.31 3.94 7.59
N PRO A 41 11.44 3.16 8.69
CA PRO A 41 10.30 2.78 9.53
C PRO A 41 9.45 3.98 9.97
N GLU A 42 10.09 5.10 10.34
CA GLU A 42 9.47 6.33 10.80
C GLU A 42 8.70 7.01 9.66
N GLU A 43 9.27 7.07 8.45
CA GLU A 43 8.59 7.61 7.28
C GLU A 43 7.36 6.80 6.91
N TYR A 44 7.47 5.47 6.93
CA TYR A 44 6.33 4.57 6.70
C TYR A 44 5.21 4.80 7.72
N VAL A 45 5.57 4.96 8.99
CA VAL A 45 4.60 5.25 10.05
C VAL A 45 3.94 6.60 9.81
N ARG A 46 4.73 7.65 9.59
CA ARG A 46 4.25 9.01 9.30
C ARG A 46 3.29 9.04 8.12
N ILE A 47 3.63 8.39 7.00
CA ILE A 47 2.76 8.34 5.81
C ILE A 47 1.40 7.71 6.17
N LYS A 48 1.41 6.58 6.89
CA LYS A 48 0.18 5.91 7.31
C LYS A 48 -0.64 6.76 8.27
N GLU A 49 -0.04 7.37 9.28
CA GLU A 49 -0.75 8.21 10.25
C GLU A 49 -1.33 9.47 9.59
N GLU A 50 -0.60 10.13 8.70
CA GLU A 50 -1.11 11.26 7.93
C GLU A 50 -2.26 10.88 7.00
N PHE A 51 -2.21 9.69 6.40
CA PHE A 51 -3.31 9.15 5.61
C PHE A 51 -4.52 8.81 6.49
N ALA A 52 -4.28 8.29 7.69
CA ALA A 52 -5.30 7.96 8.68
C ALA A 52 -6.07 9.20 9.14
N LYS A 53 -5.38 10.33 9.39
CA LYS A 53 -6.01 11.61 9.76
C LYS A 53 -7.00 12.13 8.73
N LYS A 54 -6.83 11.77 7.46
CA LYS A 54 -7.59 12.32 6.31
C LYS A 54 -8.66 11.35 5.78
N THR A 55 -8.75 10.14 6.35
CA THR A 55 -9.62 9.09 5.81
C THR A 55 -10.29 8.28 6.92
N LYS A 56 -11.33 7.52 6.57
CA LYS A 56 -11.97 6.59 7.51
C LYS A 56 -11.04 5.47 8.00
N LEU A 57 -9.84 5.31 7.43
CA LEU A 57 -8.85 4.38 7.99
C LEU A 57 -8.32 4.85 9.35
N GLY A 58 -8.47 6.13 9.71
CA GLY A 58 -8.14 6.61 11.05
C GLY A 58 -9.05 6.09 12.16
N LEU A 59 -10.27 5.64 11.83
CA LEU A 59 -11.21 5.06 12.79
C LEU A 59 -10.76 3.66 13.24
N GLY A 60 -11.49 3.07 14.18
CA GLY A 60 -11.23 1.71 14.65
C GLY A 60 -10.41 1.64 15.93
N GLU A 61 -10.78 2.43 16.95
CA GLU A 61 -10.13 2.49 18.26
C GLU A 61 -9.95 1.11 18.92
N ASN A 62 -10.86 0.17 18.66
CA ASN A 62 -10.81 -1.20 19.19
C ASN A 62 -10.01 -2.18 18.32
N THR A 63 -9.42 -1.73 17.21
CA THR A 63 -8.55 -2.56 16.38
C THR A 63 -7.13 -2.66 16.94
N CYS A 64 -6.33 -3.58 16.41
CA CYS A 64 -4.91 -3.62 16.74
C CYS A 64 -4.27 -2.27 16.37
N PHE A 65 -3.55 -1.66 17.33
CA PHE A 65 -2.92 -0.34 17.18
C PHE A 65 -3.93 0.81 16.98
N GLY A 66 -5.19 0.61 17.37
CA GLY A 66 -6.19 1.68 17.50
C GLY A 66 -6.63 2.34 16.19
N SER A 67 -6.32 1.74 15.03
CA SER A 67 -6.69 2.33 13.74
C SER A 67 -6.75 1.30 12.60
N LEU A 68 -7.77 1.41 11.75
CA LEU A 68 -7.96 0.60 10.55
C LEU A 68 -6.81 0.76 9.53
N VAL A 69 -6.00 1.82 9.63
CA VAL A 69 -4.81 2.01 8.78
C VAL A 69 -3.77 0.91 8.98
N TRP A 70 -3.73 0.32 10.17
CA TRP A 70 -2.86 -0.80 10.54
C TRP A 70 -3.48 -2.17 10.29
N CYS A 71 -4.79 -2.20 10.00
CA CYS A 71 -5.50 -3.44 9.81
C CYS A 71 -5.09 -4.18 8.52
N CYS A 72 -5.18 -5.51 8.62
CA CYS A 72 -4.87 -6.44 7.55
C CYS A 72 -5.96 -6.50 6.47
N LYS A 73 -5.63 -7.00 5.28
CA LYS A 73 -6.57 -7.25 4.16
C LYS A 73 -7.81 -8.02 4.61
N ILE A 74 -8.97 -7.65 4.04
CA ILE A 74 -10.28 -8.19 4.42
C ILE A 74 -10.40 -9.72 4.34
N THR A 75 -9.64 -10.35 3.44
CA THR A 75 -9.61 -11.81 3.26
C THR A 75 -8.97 -12.56 4.43
N LYS A 76 -8.28 -11.87 5.35
CA LYS A 76 -7.83 -12.46 6.61
C LYS A 76 -8.93 -12.27 7.66
N PRO A 77 -9.45 -13.33 8.30
CA PRO A 77 -10.48 -13.21 9.33
C PRO A 77 -9.94 -12.40 10.53
N CYS A 78 -10.69 -11.40 10.97
CA CYS A 78 -10.31 -10.54 12.09
C CYS A 78 -11.55 -9.91 12.75
N PRO A 79 -12.03 -10.46 13.89
CA PRO A 79 -13.23 -9.97 14.55
C PRO A 79 -13.19 -8.49 14.92
N LEU A 80 -12.03 -7.99 15.39
CA LEU A 80 -11.86 -6.59 15.80
C LEU A 80 -12.03 -5.62 14.61
N ARG A 81 -11.35 -5.91 13.49
CA ARG A 81 -11.51 -5.13 12.26
C ARG A 81 -12.94 -5.18 11.77
N ASP A 82 -13.52 -6.38 11.68
CA ASP A 82 -14.84 -6.57 11.06
C ASP A 82 -15.94 -5.94 11.93
N TYR A 83 -15.78 -5.93 13.24
CA TYR A 83 -16.61 -5.17 14.18
C TYR A 83 -16.51 -3.67 13.91
N GLU A 84 -15.29 -3.10 13.87
CA GLU A 84 -15.10 -1.66 13.66
C GLU A 84 -15.54 -1.21 12.26
N LEU A 85 -15.37 -2.03 11.22
CA LEU A 85 -15.90 -1.74 9.90
C LEU A 85 -17.44 -1.61 9.94
N ARG A 86 -18.14 -2.54 10.60
CA ARG A 86 -19.60 -2.47 10.75
C ARG A 86 -20.03 -1.28 11.61
N ARG A 87 -19.40 -1.09 12.77
CA ARG A 87 -19.71 0.01 13.71
C ARG A 87 -19.58 1.38 13.07
N ASN A 88 -18.60 1.57 12.19
CA ASN A 88 -18.35 2.83 11.50
C ASN A 88 -19.00 2.90 10.10
N ASN A 89 -19.88 1.95 9.75
CA ASN A 89 -20.55 1.86 8.45
C ASN A 89 -19.59 1.95 7.25
N ILE A 90 -18.46 1.23 7.33
CA ILE A 90 -17.45 1.12 6.27
C ILE A 90 -17.65 -0.21 5.56
N SER A 91 -18.03 -0.17 4.29
CA SER A 91 -18.23 -1.40 3.52
C SER A 91 -16.89 -2.12 3.25
N PRO A 92 -16.89 -3.45 3.06
CA PRO A 92 -15.73 -4.20 2.57
C PRO A 92 -15.05 -3.58 1.35
N GLU A 93 -15.86 -3.09 0.40
CA GLU A 93 -15.40 -2.45 -0.84
C GLU A 93 -14.74 -1.12 -0.56
N GLU A 94 -15.36 -0.27 0.27
CA GLU A 94 -14.81 1.03 0.69
C GLU A 94 -13.47 0.82 1.39
N TYR A 95 -13.40 -0.08 2.37
CA TYR A 95 -12.16 -0.41 3.09
C TYR A 95 -11.05 -0.85 2.12
N MET A 96 -11.36 -1.73 1.17
CA MET A 96 -10.38 -2.20 0.20
C MET A 96 -9.96 -1.10 -0.79
N MET A 97 -10.84 -0.15 -1.12
CA MET A 97 -10.49 1.01 -1.92
C MET A 97 -9.59 1.99 -1.15
N LEU A 98 -9.89 2.27 0.12
CA LEU A 98 -9.03 3.09 0.98
C LEU A 98 -7.65 2.45 1.14
N LYS A 99 -7.57 1.13 1.27
CA LYS A 99 -6.29 0.40 1.32
C LYS A 99 -5.52 0.45 0.00
N LYS A 100 -6.21 0.52 -1.15
CA LYS A 100 -5.58 0.74 -2.46
C LYS A 100 -4.94 2.13 -2.51
N LEU A 101 -5.69 3.17 -2.15
CA LEU A 101 -5.20 4.55 -2.10
C LEU A 101 -4.02 4.69 -1.13
N LEU A 102 -4.07 4.02 0.01
CA LEU A 102 -2.95 3.98 0.94
C LEU A 102 -1.69 3.32 0.34
N ALA A 103 -1.86 2.24 -0.44
CA ALA A 103 -0.73 1.62 -1.13
C ALA A 103 -0.12 2.59 -2.14
N GLU A 104 -0.94 3.28 -2.93
CA GLU A 104 -0.50 4.29 -3.88
C GLU A 104 0.24 5.43 -3.19
N GLU A 105 -0.29 5.93 -2.07
CA GLU A 105 0.34 6.99 -1.26
C GLU A 105 1.73 6.58 -0.76
N ILE A 106 1.87 5.36 -0.21
CA ILE A 106 3.16 4.86 0.26
C ILE A 106 4.16 4.72 -0.90
N LEU A 107 3.72 4.19 -2.05
CA LEU A 107 4.59 4.03 -3.21
C LEU A 107 5.00 5.36 -3.84
N LYS A 108 4.11 6.36 -3.91
CA LYS A 108 4.45 7.71 -4.40
C LYS A 108 5.52 8.40 -3.54
N ASN A 109 5.53 8.12 -2.24
CA ASN A 109 6.53 8.67 -1.32
C ASN A 109 7.86 7.89 -1.34
N SER A 110 7.93 6.71 -1.98
CA SER A 110 9.14 5.90 -2.06
C SER A 110 10.18 6.49 -3.04
N PRO A 111 11.44 6.71 -2.59
CA PRO A 111 12.52 7.12 -3.49
C PRO A 111 12.78 6.12 -4.63
N LEU A 112 12.69 4.80 -4.36
CA LEU A 112 12.86 3.78 -5.41
C LEU A 112 11.84 3.96 -6.55
N ILE A 113 10.58 4.25 -6.23
CA ILE A 113 9.53 4.43 -7.24
C ILE A 113 9.81 5.68 -8.07
N LYS A 114 10.22 6.78 -7.43
CA LYS A 114 10.61 8.02 -8.14
C LYS A 114 11.78 7.76 -9.09
N GLU A 115 12.82 7.06 -8.65
CA GLU A 115 13.95 6.67 -9.49
C GLU A 115 13.52 5.77 -10.66
N ALA A 116 12.60 4.83 -10.42
CA ALA A 116 12.07 3.96 -11.46
C ALA A 116 11.27 4.72 -12.53
N ILE A 117 10.47 5.72 -12.13
CA ILE A 117 9.77 6.61 -13.05
C ILE A 117 10.77 7.35 -13.95
N GLU A 118 11.81 7.95 -13.37
CA GLU A 118 12.84 8.65 -14.15
C GLU A 118 13.59 7.72 -15.11
N LEU A 119 13.83 6.47 -14.71
CA LEU A 119 14.41 5.47 -15.60
C LEU A 119 13.48 5.12 -16.77
N PHE A 120 12.17 5.01 -16.55
CA PHE A 120 11.20 4.70 -17.60
C PHE A 120 11.10 5.87 -18.59
N VAL A 121 11.08 7.10 -18.09
CA VAL A 121 11.08 8.33 -18.90
C VAL A 121 12.33 8.40 -19.78
N LYS A 122 13.52 8.11 -19.23
CA LYS A 122 14.76 8.02 -20.03
C LYS A 122 14.72 6.96 -21.12
N LYS A 123 13.87 5.93 -20.97
CA LYS A 123 13.65 4.87 -21.96
C LYS A 123 12.50 5.17 -22.93
N GLY A 124 11.96 6.39 -22.92
CA GLY A 124 10.93 6.85 -23.85
C GLY A 124 9.49 6.59 -23.41
N ILE A 125 9.26 6.11 -22.18
CA ILE A 125 7.90 5.92 -21.64
C ILE A 125 7.41 7.24 -21.03
N PRO A 126 6.23 7.76 -21.41
CA PRO A 126 5.63 8.93 -20.78
C PRO A 126 5.48 8.79 -19.26
N ARG A 127 5.73 9.88 -18.52
CA ARG A 127 5.78 9.87 -17.04
C ARG A 127 4.47 9.39 -16.42
N ASP A 128 3.34 9.80 -16.96
CA ASP A 128 2.00 9.41 -16.52
C ASP A 128 1.75 7.90 -16.67
N ILE A 129 2.19 7.32 -17.80
CA ILE A 129 2.13 5.87 -18.04
C ILE A 129 3.06 5.13 -17.08
N ALA A 130 4.29 5.62 -16.90
CA ALA A 130 5.26 5.03 -15.98
C ALA A 130 4.73 5.00 -14.54
N GLU A 131 4.22 6.12 -14.04
CA GLU A 131 3.63 6.23 -12.71
C GLU A 131 2.44 5.28 -12.56
N LYS A 132 1.49 5.31 -13.50
CA LYS A 132 0.31 4.44 -13.49
C LYS A 132 0.70 2.97 -13.43
N CYS A 133 1.63 2.53 -14.26
CA CYS A 133 2.07 1.13 -14.29
C CYS A 133 2.76 0.70 -12.99
N LEU A 134 3.63 1.55 -12.42
CA LEU A 134 4.33 1.25 -11.16
C LEU A 134 3.37 1.16 -9.97
N LEU A 135 2.41 2.08 -9.87
CA LEU A 135 1.41 2.07 -8.81
C LEU A 135 0.44 0.89 -8.94
N GLU A 136 0.13 0.48 -10.17
CA GLU A 136 -0.79 -0.63 -10.41
C GLU A 136 -0.14 -2.00 -10.16
N THR A 137 1.16 -2.18 -10.43
CA THR A 137 1.82 -3.49 -10.28
C THR A 137 2.55 -3.67 -8.95
N GLY A 138 3.12 -2.60 -8.39
CA GLY A 138 4.02 -2.70 -7.22
C GLY A 138 5.33 -3.43 -7.51
N ASP A 139 5.66 -3.65 -8.78
CA ASP A 139 6.84 -4.38 -9.26
C ASP A 139 7.40 -3.68 -10.49
N ILE A 140 8.67 -3.29 -10.43
CA ILE A 140 9.34 -2.49 -11.46
C ILE A 140 9.43 -3.26 -12.79
N LYS A 141 9.77 -4.55 -12.76
CA LYS A 141 9.92 -5.34 -13.99
C LYS A 141 8.56 -5.50 -14.67
N LYS A 142 7.52 -5.86 -13.92
CA LYS A 142 6.15 -5.98 -14.45
C LYS A 142 5.60 -4.63 -14.93
N ALA A 143 5.88 -3.55 -14.21
CA ALA A 143 5.48 -2.21 -14.63
C ALA A 143 6.10 -1.82 -15.96
N TYR A 144 7.38 -2.12 -16.15
CA TYR A 144 8.09 -1.79 -17.39
C TYR A 144 7.56 -2.58 -18.60
N GLU A 145 7.36 -3.89 -18.44
CA GLU A 145 6.77 -4.71 -19.51
C GLU A 145 5.35 -4.27 -19.85
N LYS A 146 4.54 -3.91 -18.84
CA LYS A 146 3.20 -3.35 -19.07
C LYS A 146 3.26 -2.00 -19.79
N ALA A 147 4.18 -1.12 -19.40
CA ALA A 147 4.31 0.20 -20.02
C ALA A 147 4.68 0.09 -21.51
N LYS A 148 5.55 -0.84 -21.89
CA LYS A 148 5.90 -1.13 -23.29
C LYS A 148 4.73 -1.63 -24.15
N THR A 149 3.69 -2.21 -23.55
CA THR A 149 2.51 -2.64 -24.31
C THR A 149 1.51 -1.52 -24.55
N ILE A 150 1.69 -0.38 -23.88
CA ILE A 150 0.78 0.78 -23.96
C ILE A 150 1.36 1.85 -24.90
N VAL A 151 2.69 2.00 -24.91
CA VAL A 151 3.46 2.91 -25.76
C VAL A 151 3.85 2.19 -27.05
#